data_AF-A0A929HHR6-F1
#
_entry.id   AF-A0A929HHR6-F1
#
_cell.length_a   1.000
_cell.length_b   1.000
_cell.length_c   1.000
_cell.angle_alpha   90.00
_cell.angle_beta   90.00
_cell.angle_gamma   90.00
#
_symmetry.space_group_name_H-M   'P 1'
#
loop_
_entity.id
_entity.type
_entity.pdbx_description
1 polymer ?
#
loop_
_entity_poly.entity_id
_entity_poly.type
_entity_poly.pdbx_seq_one_letter_code
_entity_poly.pdbx_strand_id
1 'polypeptide(L)'
;MNDTLPNNPQHVLSWTWEQYQPYVEDLLSQDIHADNVHQYLADWTRLAELWDETEARLYIATALDTASEEAQQAFELFLDSIYPESQAADQKIKEKFLASGLEPQGFEIPLRNLRSQAELFREINLPLLTQESKLANEYDKIIGAQSVMWGTEEKTITQMIPIYQDSDRAVREKAWRLAFNRQLDDREVINELWGKFLVT
;
A
#
# COMPACT_ATOMS: atom_id res chain seq x y z
N MET A 1 6.08 -25.85 -2.05
CA MET A 1 6.45 -24.44 -2.30
C MET A 1 7.32 -23.83 -1.19
N ASN A 2 6.98 -24.06 0.09
CA ASN A 2 7.61 -23.33 1.21
C ASN A 2 9.13 -23.46 1.37
N ASP A 3 9.76 -24.53 0.87
CA ASP A 3 11.21 -24.71 1.02
C ASP A 3 12.06 -23.88 0.04
N THR A 4 11.44 -23.27 -0.99
CA THR A 4 12.15 -22.50 -2.03
C THR A 4 11.86 -21.00 -2.00
N LEU A 5 10.74 -20.57 -1.39
CA LEU A 5 10.48 -19.16 -1.15
C LEU A 5 11.42 -18.60 -0.07
N PRO A 6 12.03 -17.42 -0.25
CA PRO A 6 12.88 -16.83 0.77
C PRO A 6 12.11 -16.60 2.07
N ASN A 7 12.67 -16.98 3.22
CA ASN A 7 12.08 -16.71 4.53
C ASN A 7 12.23 -15.25 4.97
N ASN A 8 13.18 -14.51 4.38
CA ASN A 8 13.40 -13.10 4.65
C ASN A 8 12.82 -12.25 3.50
N PRO A 9 11.79 -11.43 3.75
CA PRO A 9 11.19 -10.54 2.77
C PRO A 9 12.18 -9.53 2.16
N GLN A 10 13.26 -9.21 2.87
CA GLN A 10 14.32 -8.35 2.32
C GLN A 10 14.98 -8.95 1.06
N HIS A 11 14.96 -10.27 0.91
CA HIS A 11 15.54 -10.94 -0.26
C HIS A 11 14.65 -10.82 -1.51
N VAL A 12 13.39 -10.43 -1.34
CA VAL A 12 12.44 -10.26 -2.45
C VAL A 12 12.13 -8.80 -2.79
N LEU A 13 12.72 -7.84 -2.04
CA LEU A 13 12.53 -6.41 -2.30
C LEU A 13 13.00 -5.97 -3.70
N SER A 14 13.98 -6.67 -4.26
CA SER A 14 14.48 -6.41 -5.62
C SER A 14 13.93 -7.38 -6.65
N TRP A 15 12.93 -8.20 -6.31
CA TRP A 15 12.35 -9.14 -7.27
C TRP A 15 11.48 -8.41 -8.28
N THR A 16 11.49 -8.90 -9.51
CA THR A 16 10.48 -8.58 -10.52
C THR A 16 9.33 -9.58 -10.47
N TRP A 17 8.24 -9.28 -11.18
CA TRP A 17 7.11 -10.21 -11.28
C TRP A 17 7.51 -11.59 -11.81
N GLU A 18 8.40 -11.66 -12.78
CA GLU A 18 8.88 -12.92 -13.38
C GLU A 18 9.54 -13.85 -12.37
N GLN A 19 10.01 -13.32 -11.23
CA GLN A 19 10.56 -14.13 -10.14
C GLN A 19 9.47 -14.68 -9.22
N TYR A 20 8.34 -13.98 -9.07
CA TYR A 20 7.16 -14.47 -8.34
C TYR A 20 6.32 -15.44 -9.16
N GLN A 21 6.23 -15.22 -10.48
CA GLN A 21 5.34 -15.93 -11.39
C GLN A 21 5.45 -17.47 -11.28
N PRO A 22 6.64 -18.10 -11.23
CA PRO A 22 6.73 -19.57 -11.12
C PRO A 22 6.09 -20.12 -9.85
N TYR A 23 6.11 -19.38 -8.73
CA TYR A 23 5.49 -19.80 -7.48
C TYR A 23 3.96 -19.65 -7.54
N VAL A 24 3.45 -18.62 -8.20
CA VAL A 24 2.02 -18.48 -8.50
C VAL A 24 1.54 -19.63 -9.37
N GLU A 25 2.27 -19.95 -10.43
CA GLU A 25 1.94 -21.03 -11.37
C GLU A 25 1.98 -22.39 -10.70
N ASP A 26 3.00 -22.67 -9.87
CA ASP A 26 3.05 -23.90 -9.06
C ASP A 26 1.81 -24.01 -8.17
N LEU A 27 1.41 -22.93 -7.47
CA LEU A 27 0.24 -22.94 -6.60
C LEU A 27 -1.06 -23.18 -7.38
N LEU A 28 -1.22 -22.51 -8.52
CA LEU A 28 -2.39 -22.66 -9.38
C LEU A 28 -2.47 -24.04 -10.03
N SER A 29 -1.34 -24.73 -10.21
CA SER A 29 -1.28 -26.08 -10.79
C SER A 29 -1.68 -27.18 -9.82
N GLN A 30 -1.59 -26.96 -8.50
CA GLN A 30 -1.91 -27.95 -7.48
C GLN A 30 -3.42 -28.23 -7.43
N ASP A 31 -3.80 -29.50 -7.28
CA ASP A 31 -5.18 -29.87 -6.95
C ASP A 31 -5.45 -29.65 -5.46
N ILE A 32 -6.67 -29.20 -5.12
CA ILE A 32 -7.06 -28.90 -3.74
C ILE A 32 -7.99 -30.01 -3.23
N HIS A 33 -7.59 -30.63 -2.13
CA HIS A 33 -8.26 -31.75 -1.49
C HIS A 33 -8.30 -31.55 0.03
N ALA A 34 -9.16 -32.30 0.73
CA ALA A 34 -9.35 -32.14 2.17
C ALA A 34 -8.07 -32.46 2.99
N ASP A 35 -7.18 -33.30 2.48
CA ASP A 35 -5.92 -33.69 3.13
C ASP A 35 -4.78 -32.68 2.90
N ASN A 36 -4.83 -31.86 1.84
CA ASN A 36 -3.80 -30.87 1.54
C ASN A 36 -4.23 -29.40 1.69
N VAL A 37 -5.52 -29.12 1.93
CA VAL A 37 -6.08 -27.75 1.96
C VAL A 37 -5.36 -26.82 2.93
N HIS A 38 -4.95 -27.32 4.10
CA HIS A 38 -4.20 -26.52 5.07
C HIS A 38 -2.81 -26.11 4.54
N GLN A 39 -2.14 -27.01 3.83
CA GLN A 39 -0.84 -26.70 3.21
C GLN A 39 -1.02 -25.74 2.03
N TYR A 40 -2.05 -25.95 1.21
CA TYR A 40 -2.38 -25.05 0.11
C TYR A 40 -2.62 -23.60 0.60
N LEU A 41 -3.43 -23.44 1.66
CA LEU A 41 -3.69 -22.14 2.27
C LEU A 41 -2.44 -21.53 2.91
N ALA A 42 -1.56 -22.35 3.49
CA ALA A 42 -0.29 -21.89 4.04
C ALA A 42 0.67 -21.41 2.93
N ASP A 43 0.76 -22.13 1.81
CA ASP A 43 1.58 -21.75 0.66
C ASP A 43 1.05 -20.45 0.01
N TRP A 44 -0.27 -20.31 -0.12
CA TRP A 44 -0.89 -19.05 -0.56
C TRP A 44 -0.57 -17.91 0.42
N THR A 45 -0.75 -18.13 1.72
CA THR A 45 -0.45 -17.13 2.76
C THR A 45 0.99 -16.68 2.66
N ARG A 46 1.93 -17.62 2.49
CA ARG A 46 3.35 -17.31 2.38
C ARG A 46 3.66 -16.40 1.18
N LEU A 47 3.01 -16.62 0.05
CA LEU A 47 3.17 -15.80 -1.14
C LEU A 47 2.57 -14.40 -0.94
N ALA A 48 1.37 -14.31 -0.35
CA ALA A 48 0.72 -13.04 -0.01
C ALA A 48 1.56 -12.21 0.97
N GLU A 49 2.12 -12.83 2.02
CA GLU A 49 3.01 -12.16 2.97
C GLU A 49 4.23 -11.51 2.30
N LEU A 50 4.79 -12.14 1.26
CA LEU A 50 5.94 -11.58 0.54
C LEU A 50 5.55 -10.34 -0.28
N TRP A 51 4.37 -10.36 -0.90
CA TRP A 51 3.84 -9.19 -1.61
C TRP A 51 3.51 -8.06 -0.64
N ASP A 52 2.75 -8.34 0.41
CA ASP A 52 2.31 -7.36 1.41
C ASP A 52 3.51 -6.71 2.12
N GLU A 53 4.51 -7.50 2.50
CA GLU A 53 5.69 -6.98 3.17
C GLU A 53 6.59 -6.17 2.23
N THR A 54 6.64 -6.52 0.94
CA THR A 54 7.35 -5.73 -0.06
C THR A 54 6.67 -4.37 -0.25
N GLU A 55 5.34 -4.37 -0.44
CA GLU A 55 4.54 -3.16 -0.55
C GLU A 55 4.71 -2.26 0.70
N ALA A 56 4.51 -2.83 1.89
CA ALA A 56 4.60 -2.09 3.14
C ALA A 56 5.97 -1.45 3.35
N ARG A 57 7.06 -2.15 3.01
CA ARG A 57 8.42 -1.60 3.13
C ARG A 57 8.69 -0.47 2.16
N LEU A 58 8.24 -0.60 0.91
CA LEU A 58 8.39 0.44 -0.10
C LEU A 58 7.56 1.68 0.28
N TYR A 59 6.31 1.49 0.71
CA TYR A 59 5.46 2.57 1.21
C TYR A 59 6.04 3.24 2.47
N ILE A 60 6.55 2.47 3.44
CA ILE A 60 7.20 3.04 4.63
C ILE A 60 8.41 3.88 4.22
N ALA A 61 9.19 3.46 3.22
CA ALA A 61 10.33 4.23 2.74
C ALA A 61 9.88 5.59 2.17
N THR A 62 8.78 5.66 1.42
CA THR A 62 8.23 6.93 0.92
C THR A 62 7.67 7.81 2.04
N ALA A 63 7.09 7.22 3.09
CA ALA A 63 6.54 7.95 4.22
C ALA A 63 7.62 8.49 5.19
N LEU A 64 8.76 7.79 5.32
CA LEU A 64 9.87 8.22 6.18
C LEU A 64 10.61 9.44 5.61
N ASP A 65 10.78 9.48 4.30
CA ASP A 65 11.36 10.62 3.60
C ASP A 65 10.60 10.89 2.29
N THR A 66 9.60 11.75 2.37
CA THR A 66 8.77 12.14 1.23
C THR A 66 9.55 12.89 0.14
N ALA A 67 10.78 13.33 0.42
CA ALA A 67 11.65 13.97 -0.55
C ALA A 67 12.59 12.99 -1.29
N SER A 68 12.71 11.74 -0.84
CA SER A 68 13.58 10.75 -1.50
C SER A 68 13.01 10.31 -2.85
N GLU A 69 13.66 10.72 -3.94
CA GLU A 69 13.29 10.29 -5.29
C GLU A 69 13.50 8.78 -5.49
N GLU A 70 14.49 8.19 -4.84
CA GLU A 70 14.78 6.76 -4.93
C GLU A 70 13.67 5.92 -4.31
N ALA A 71 13.17 6.29 -3.13
CA ALA A 71 12.05 5.60 -2.48
C ALA A 71 10.77 5.71 -3.32
N GLN A 72 10.53 6.90 -3.87
CA GLN A 72 9.38 7.18 -4.75
C GLN A 72 9.41 6.31 -6.00
N GLN A 73 10.54 6.29 -6.72
CA GLN A 73 10.70 5.47 -7.93
C GLN A 73 10.57 3.98 -7.64
N ALA A 74 11.11 3.50 -6.50
CA ALA A 74 11.01 2.10 -6.13
C ALA A 74 9.55 1.68 -5.85
N PHE A 75 8.78 2.52 -5.16
CA PHE A 75 7.37 2.25 -4.90
C PHE A 75 6.52 2.37 -6.17
N GLU A 76 6.75 3.37 -7.02
CA GLU A 76 6.06 3.50 -8.32
C GLU A 76 6.31 2.27 -9.22
N LEU A 77 7.55 1.79 -9.29
CA LEU A 77 7.89 0.58 -10.04
C LEU A 77 7.12 -0.64 -9.53
N PHE A 78 7.01 -0.79 -8.21
CA PHE A 78 6.20 -1.86 -7.62
C PHE A 78 4.71 -1.73 -8.01
N LEU A 79 4.14 -0.52 -7.90
CA LEU A 79 2.76 -0.24 -8.27
C LEU A 79 2.44 -0.48 -9.75
N ASP A 80 3.43 -0.29 -10.64
CA ASP A 80 3.27 -0.49 -12.08
C ASP A 80 3.46 -1.94 -12.52
N SER A 81 4.32 -2.70 -11.83
CA SER A 81 4.77 -4.01 -12.33
C SER A 81 4.34 -5.20 -11.48
N ILE A 82 4.38 -5.07 -10.14
CA ILE A 82 4.15 -6.21 -9.24
C ILE A 82 2.74 -6.14 -8.67
N TYR A 83 2.27 -4.97 -8.28
CA TYR A 83 0.96 -4.81 -7.65
C TYR A 83 -0.21 -5.32 -8.52
N PRO A 84 -0.35 -4.94 -9.82
CA PRO A 84 -1.49 -5.40 -10.62
C PRO A 84 -1.46 -6.92 -10.81
N GLU A 85 -0.27 -7.46 -11.07
CA GLU A 85 -0.06 -8.88 -11.29
C GLU A 85 -0.31 -9.72 -10.02
N SER A 86 0.15 -9.23 -8.86
CA SER A 86 -0.10 -9.90 -7.57
C SER A 86 -1.59 -9.91 -7.21
N GLN A 87 -2.30 -8.80 -7.44
CA GLN A 87 -3.76 -8.74 -7.23
C GLN A 87 -4.51 -9.69 -8.18
N ALA A 88 -4.11 -9.76 -9.45
CA ALA A 88 -4.70 -10.69 -10.41
C ALA A 88 -4.41 -12.17 -10.05
N ALA A 89 -3.20 -12.46 -9.58
CA ALA A 89 -2.82 -13.80 -9.11
C ALA A 89 -3.58 -14.20 -7.85
N ASP A 90 -3.66 -13.32 -6.85
CA ASP A 90 -4.42 -13.54 -5.62
C ASP A 90 -5.89 -13.85 -5.93
N GLN A 91 -6.50 -13.11 -6.86
CA GLN A 91 -7.86 -13.39 -7.31
C GLN A 91 -7.99 -14.79 -7.91
N LYS A 92 -7.08 -15.20 -8.80
CA LYS A 92 -7.13 -16.54 -9.42
C LYS A 92 -7.00 -17.65 -8.37
N ILE A 93 -6.09 -17.50 -7.41
CA ILE A 93 -5.88 -18.45 -6.31
C ILE A 93 -7.15 -18.53 -5.44
N LYS A 94 -7.72 -17.37 -5.10
CA LYS A 94 -8.97 -17.23 -4.34
C LYS A 94 -10.14 -17.93 -5.03
N GLU A 95 -10.36 -17.66 -6.31
CA GLU A 95 -11.42 -18.30 -7.10
C GLU A 95 -11.25 -19.81 -7.18
N LYS A 96 -10.01 -20.29 -7.38
CA LYS A 96 -9.69 -21.73 -7.38
C LYS A 96 -10.00 -22.37 -6.02
N PHE A 97 -9.61 -21.74 -4.91
CA PHE A 97 -9.93 -22.23 -3.57
C PHE A 97 -11.44 -22.27 -3.34
N LEU A 98 -12.17 -21.21 -3.68
CA LEU A 98 -13.63 -21.17 -3.55
C LEU A 98 -14.33 -22.24 -4.40
N ALA A 99 -13.83 -22.49 -5.62
CA ALA A 99 -14.35 -23.53 -6.52
C ALA A 99 -14.11 -24.96 -6.01
N SER A 100 -13.15 -25.18 -5.10
CA SER A 100 -12.94 -26.48 -4.47
C SER A 100 -14.12 -26.93 -3.60
N GLY A 101 -14.94 -25.98 -3.12
CA GLY A 101 -16.05 -26.23 -2.21
C GLY A 101 -15.62 -26.69 -0.81
N LEU A 102 -14.32 -26.67 -0.50
CA LEU A 102 -13.81 -27.07 0.81
C LEU A 102 -14.07 -25.99 1.85
N GLU A 103 -14.53 -26.42 3.03
CA GLU A 103 -14.77 -25.56 4.17
C GLU A 103 -13.99 -26.07 5.38
N PRO A 104 -12.69 -25.69 5.53
CA PRO A 104 -11.89 -26.11 6.67
C PRO A 104 -12.54 -25.66 7.99
N GLN A 105 -12.37 -26.46 9.06
CA GLN A 105 -12.95 -26.16 10.36
C GLN A 105 -12.43 -24.80 10.90
N GLY A 106 -13.35 -23.92 11.32
CA GLY A 106 -13.00 -22.59 11.84
C GLY A 106 -12.73 -21.54 10.76
N PHE A 107 -12.98 -21.86 9.48
CA PHE A 107 -12.71 -20.98 8.34
C PHE A 107 -13.97 -20.24 7.85
N GLU A 108 -15.06 -20.24 8.62
CA GLU A 108 -16.37 -19.69 8.22
C GLU A 108 -16.30 -18.18 7.92
N ILE A 109 -15.61 -17.42 8.77
CA ILE A 109 -15.43 -15.97 8.59
C ILE A 109 -14.47 -15.67 7.42
N PRO A 110 -13.27 -16.27 7.36
CA PRO A 110 -12.40 -16.15 6.19
C PRO A 110 -13.11 -16.46 4.87
N LEU A 111 -13.85 -17.58 4.78
CA LEU A 111 -14.59 -17.95 3.57
C LEU A 111 -15.63 -16.92 3.16
N ARG A 112 -16.40 -16.39 4.11
CA ARG A 112 -17.36 -15.32 3.82
C ARG A 112 -16.66 -14.09 3.23
N ASN A 113 -15.51 -13.71 3.80
CA ASN A 113 -14.74 -12.57 3.31
C ASN A 113 -14.15 -12.84 1.92
N LEU A 114 -13.58 -14.03 1.68
CA LEU A 114 -13.06 -14.42 0.37
C LEU A 114 -14.14 -14.43 -0.71
N ARG A 115 -15.35 -14.93 -0.42
CA ARG A 115 -16.49 -14.87 -1.35
C ARG A 115 -16.82 -13.42 -1.72
N SER A 116 -16.89 -12.54 -0.72
CA SER A 116 -17.18 -11.12 -0.95
C SER A 116 -16.08 -10.43 -1.77
N GLN A 117 -14.81 -10.71 -1.45
CA GLN A 117 -13.67 -10.16 -2.19
C GLN A 117 -13.67 -10.63 -3.65
N ALA A 118 -13.92 -11.92 -3.88
CA ALA A 118 -13.97 -12.48 -5.23
C ALA A 118 -15.11 -11.85 -6.05
N GLU A 119 -16.28 -11.65 -5.45
CA GLU A 119 -17.44 -11.00 -6.10
C GLU A 119 -17.19 -9.53 -6.44
N LEU A 120 -16.41 -8.82 -5.62
CA LEU A 120 -16.08 -7.40 -5.80
C LEU A 120 -14.95 -7.15 -6.79
N PHE A 121 -14.04 -8.11 -6.97
CA PHE A 121 -12.87 -7.93 -7.82
C PHE A 121 -13.24 -7.63 -9.28
N ARG A 122 -12.62 -6.60 -9.84
CA ARG A 122 -12.73 -6.27 -11.27
C ARG A 122 -11.34 -5.98 -11.79
N GLU A 123 -10.88 -6.78 -12.75
CA GLU A 123 -9.53 -6.62 -13.34
C GLU A 123 -9.34 -5.23 -13.96
N ILE A 124 -10.40 -4.66 -14.55
CA ILE A 124 -10.39 -3.30 -15.09
C ILE A 124 -10.11 -2.20 -14.03
N ASN A 125 -10.29 -2.50 -12.74
CA ASN A 125 -9.98 -1.57 -11.66
C ASN A 125 -8.50 -1.58 -11.28
N LEU A 126 -7.71 -2.59 -11.68
CA LEU A 126 -6.29 -2.67 -11.27
C LEU A 126 -5.48 -1.45 -11.71
N PRO A 127 -5.58 -0.96 -12.96
CA PRO A 127 -4.89 0.28 -13.34
C PRO A 127 -5.39 1.51 -12.57
N LEU A 128 -6.68 1.53 -12.19
CA LEU A 128 -7.28 2.62 -11.42
C LEU A 128 -6.74 2.64 -9.99
N LEU A 129 -6.64 1.48 -9.34
CA LEU A 129 -6.05 1.32 -8.01
C LEU A 129 -4.56 1.70 -8.00
N THR A 130 -3.80 1.30 -9.03
CA THR A 130 -2.40 1.76 -9.20
C THR A 130 -2.33 3.28 -9.28
N GLN A 131 -3.20 3.89 -10.09
CA GLN A 131 -3.24 5.35 -10.24
C GLN A 131 -3.67 6.05 -8.95
N GLU A 132 -4.66 5.50 -8.23
CA GLU A 132 -5.11 5.99 -6.93
C GLU A 132 -3.95 6.03 -5.92
N SER A 133 -3.20 4.93 -5.79
CA SER A 133 -2.04 4.84 -4.90
C SER A 133 -0.94 5.84 -5.25
N LYS A 134 -0.70 6.06 -6.56
CA LYS A 134 0.27 7.08 -7.02
C LYS A 134 -0.17 8.49 -6.65
N LEU A 135 -1.44 8.82 -6.85
CA LEU A 135 -2.00 10.13 -6.48
C LEU A 135 -1.98 10.34 -4.97
N ALA A 136 -2.24 9.30 -4.17
CA ALA A 136 -2.13 9.37 -2.71
C ALA A 136 -0.68 9.66 -2.27
N ASN A 137 0.31 9.04 -2.92
CA ASN A 137 1.71 9.32 -2.62
C ASN A 137 2.15 10.73 -3.08
N GLU A 138 1.63 11.23 -4.21
CA GLU A 138 1.83 12.63 -4.65
C GLU A 138 1.26 13.60 -3.61
N TYR A 139 0.10 13.28 -3.01
CA TYR A 139 -0.48 14.07 -1.93
C TYR A 139 0.45 14.10 -0.71
N ASP A 140 0.95 12.94 -0.28
CA ASP A 140 1.87 12.82 0.85
C ASP A 140 3.15 13.64 0.64
N LYS A 141 3.66 13.69 -0.60
CA LYS A 141 4.81 14.54 -0.97
C LYS A 141 4.52 16.02 -0.82
N ILE A 142 3.35 16.48 -1.28
CA ILE A 142 2.95 17.89 -1.16
C ILE A 142 2.84 18.27 0.32
N ILE A 143 2.15 17.46 1.13
CA ILE A 143 1.96 17.74 2.56
C ILE A 143 3.28 17.64 3.32
N GLY A 144 4.11 16.63 3.04
CA GLY A 144 5.40 16.41 3.67
C GLY A 144 6.40 17.54 3.42
N ALA A 145 6.30 18.23 2.28
CA ALA A 145 7.14 19.38 1.93
C ALA A 145 6.75 20.69 2.64
N GLN A 146 5.68 20.72 3.42
CA GLN A 146 5.21 21.95 4.07
C GLN A 146 6.04 22.29 5.31
N SER A 147 6.77 23.40 5.23
CA SER A 147 7.54 23.98 6.33
C SER A 147 7.33 25.50 6.44
N VAL A 148 7.62 26.04 7.62
CA VAL A 148 7.60 27.47 7.93
C VAL A 148 8.81 27.87 8.76
N MET A 149 9.24 29.13 8.66
CA MET A 149 10.25 29.70 9.55
C MET A 149 9.63 30.15 10.87
N TRP A 150 9.97 29.48 11.97
CA TRP A 150 9.59 29.88 13.32
C TRP A 150 10.80 30.38 14.10
N GLY A 151 10.93 31.71 14.18
CA GLY A 151 12.15 32.33 14.71
C GLY A 151 13.28 32.20 13.71
N THR A 152 14.35 31.48 14.08
CA THR A 152 15.49 31.17 13.19
C THR A 152 15.49 29.73 12.68
N GLU A 153 14.52 28.91 13.09
CA GLU A 153 14.44 27.50 12.72
C GLU A 153 13.35 27.29 11.68
N GLU A 154 13.65 26.47 10.68
CA GLU A 154 12.64 25.87 9.82
C GLU A 154 11.93 24.74 10.57
N LYS A 155 10.60 24.73 10.54
CA LYS A 155 9.77 23.71 11.18
C LYS A 155 8.72 23.19 10.21
N THR A 156 8.51 21.89 10.20
CA THR A 156 7.37 21.29 9.49
C THR A 156 6.06 21.71 10.16
N ILE A 157 4.94 21.61 9.44
CA ILE A 157 3.62 21.91 10.02
C ILE A 157 3.33 21.05 11.26
N THR A 158 3.72 19.78 11.25
CA THR A 158 3.57 18.87 12.39
C THR A 158 4.38 19.34 13.60
N GLN A 159 5.60 19.83 13.39
CA GLN A 159 6.42 20.40 14.47
C GLN A 159 5.86 21.70 15.06
N MET A 160 4.94 22.38 14.36
CA MET A 160 4.23 23.55 14.88
C MET A 160 3.09 23.19 15.85
N ILE A 161 2.56 21.96 15.79
CA ILE A 161 1.38 21.54 16.58
C ILE A 161 1.55 21.77 18.09
N PRO A 162 2.69 21.43 18.73
CA PRO A 162 2.86 21.68 20.16
C PRO A 162 2.79 23.17 20.55
N ILE A 163 3.18 24.08 19.63
CA ILE A 163 3.16 25.53 19.87
C ILE A 163 1.72 26.05 19.99
N TYR A 164 0.75 25.35 19.38
CA TYR A 164 -0.67 25.67 19.55
C TYR A 164 -1.18 25.44 20.98
N GLN A 165 -0.38 24.81 21.85
CA GLN A 165 -0.71 24.60 23.26
C GLN A 165 0.02 25.58 24.19
N ASP A 166 0.76 26.56 23.66
CA ASP A 166 1.43 27.57 24.47
C ASP A 166 0.43 28.34 25.33
N SER A 167 0.82 28.73 26.54
CA SER A 167 -0.04 29.50 27.46
C SER A 167 -0.39 30.90 26.93
N ASP A 168 0.51 31.54 26.17
CA ASP A 168 0.30 32.86 25.59
C ASP A 168 -0.54 32.78 24.31
N ARG A 169 -1.70 33.47 24.33
CA ARG A 169 -2.60 33.55 23.18
C ARG A 169 -1.91 34.15 21.95
N ALA A 170 -1.05 35.15 22.12
CA ALA A 170 -0.38 35.80 21.00
C ALA A 170 0.58 34.85 20.27
N VAL A 171 1.28 33.99 21.02
CA VAL A 171 2.15 32.94 20.48
C VAL A 171 1.33 31.93 19.69
N ARG A 172 0.24 31.41 20.27
CA ARG A 172 -0.66 30.46 19.59
C ARG A 172 -1.22 31.04 18.29
N GLU A 173 -1.72 32.27 18.32
CA GLU A 173 -2.28 32.92 17.13
C GLU A 173 -1.25 33.11 16.03
N LYS A 174 -0.04 33.57 16.37
CA LYS A 174 1.05 33.73 15.40
C LYS A 174 1.43 32.40 14.76
N ALA A 175 1.59 31.34 15.57
CA ALA A 175 1.92 30.00 15.09
C ALA A 175 0.83 29.45 14.18
N TRP A 176 -0.44 29.55 14.60
CA TRP A 176 -1.58 29.09 13.83
C TRP A 176 -1.67 29.80 12.48
N ARG A 177 -1.61 31.15 12.46
CA ARG A 177 -1.70 31.92 11.21
C ARG A 177 -0.55 31.58 10.25
N LEU A 178 0.66 31.45 10.76
CA LEU A 178 1.83 31.12 9.95
C LEU A 178 1.68 29.74 9.28
N ALA A 179 1.34 28.72 10.07
CA ALA A 179 1.17 27.36 9.56
C ALA A 179 -0.01 27.25 8.59
N PHE A 180 -1.18 27.80 8.94
CA PHE A 180 -2.36 27.71 8.08
C PHE A 180 -2.20 28.50 6.78
N ASN A 181 -1.52 29.65 6.79
CA ASN A 181 -1.22 30.36 5.54
C ASN A 181 -0.31 29.52 4.64
N ARG A 182 0.74 28.89 5.18
CA ARG A 182 1.59 28.00 4.40
C ARG A 182 0.81 26.83 3.79
N GLN A 183 -0.09 26.22 4.55
CA GLN A 183 -0.94 25.13 4.02
C GLN A 183 -1.88 25.63 2.92
N LEU A 184 -2.40 26.86 3.04
CA LEU A 184 -3.25 27.49 2.03
C LEU A 184 -2.50 27.80 0.73
N ASP A 185 -1.19 28.04 0.77
CA ASP A 185 -0.38 28.28 -0.43
C ASP A 185 -0.40 27.07 -1.39
N ASP A 186 -0.53 25.84 -0.86
CA ASP A 186 -0.60 24.61 -1.67
C ASP A 186 -2.05 24.20 -2.01
N ARG A 187 -3.04 25.04 -1.71
CA ARG A 187 -4.46 24.70 -1.93
C ARG A 187 -4.76 24.34 -3.39
N GLU A 188 -4.22 25.09 -4.35
CA GLU A 188 -4.52 24.87 -5.76
C GLU A 188 -4.00 23.52 -6.23
N VAL A 189 -2.75 23.19 -5.93
CA VAL A 189 -2.16 21.89 -6.31
C VAL A 189 -2.86 20.71 -5.63
N ILE A 190 -3.24 20.86 -4.35
CA ILE A 190 -4.02 19.83 -3.64
C ILE A 190 -5.40 19.65 -4.29
N ASN A 191 -6.09 20.74 -4.64
CA ASN A 191 -7.39 20.68 -5.29
C ASN A 191 -7.32 20.01 -6.67
N GLU A 192 -6.30 20.32 -7.46
CA GLU A 192 -6.08 19.67 -8.76
C GLU A 192 -5.82 18.17 -8.59
N LEU A 193 -5.04 17.79 -7.58
CA LEU A 193 -4.77 16.39 -7.26
C LEU A 193 -6.05 15.65 -6.84
N TRP A 194 -6.86 16.23 -5.97
CA TRP A 194 -8.18 15.69 -5.62
C TRP A 194 -9.11 15.58 -6.83
N GLY A 195 -9.04 16.55 -7.75
CA GLY A 195 -9.77 16.49 -9.02
C GLY A 195 -9.41 15.25 -9.84
N LYS A 196 -8.11 14.91 -9.92
CA LYS A 196 -7.63 13.67 -10.56
C LYS A 196 -8.08 12.42 -9.79
N PHE A 197 -7.93 12.43 -8.47
CA PHE A 197 -8.25 11.29 -7.59
C PHE A 197 -9.72 10.87 -7.70
N LEU A 198 -10.65 11.84 -7.71
CA LEU A 198 -12.09 11.55 -7.72
C LEU A 198 -12.66 11.11 -9.07
N VAL A 199 -11.87 11.21 -10.14
CA VAL A 199 -12.27 10.76 -11.49
C VAL A 199 -11.48 9.53 -11.95
N THR A 200 -10.58 9.03 -11.09
CA THR A 200 -9.88 7.77 -11.29
C THR A 200 -10.83 6.61 -11.03
#